data_AF-A0A652K5Z4-F1
#
_entry.id   AF-A0A652K5Z4-F1
#
_cell.length_a   1.000
_cell.length_b   1.000
_cell.length_c   1.000
_cell.angle_alpha   90.00
_cell.angle_beta   90.00
_cell.angle_gamma   90.00
#
_symmetry.space_group_name_H-M   'P 1'
#
loop_
_entity.id
_entity.type
_entity.pdbx_description
1 polymer ?
#
loop_
_entity_poly.entity_id
_entity_poly.type
_entity_poly.pdbx_seq_one_letter_code
_entity_poly.pdbx_strand_id
1 'polypeptide(L)' 'MSKDWTVVVPAAGQVKETAVALLALADSPADVRTDGNGTEFLVPPALADRYHESLRPKPRRRAKKDEEDE' A
#
# COMPACT_ATOMS: atom_id res chain seq x y z
N MET A 1 -9.40 -17.98 15.14
CA MET A 1 -9.48 -16.74 14.34
C MET A 1 -8.87 -17.03 12.99
N SER A 2 -9.68 -17.18 11.95
CA SER A 2 -9.16 -17.20 10.59
C SER A 2 -8.53 -15.84 10.37
N LYS A 3 -7.21 -15.76 10.20
CA LYS A 3 -6.61 -14.55 9.63
C LYS A 3 -7.18 -14.47 8.22
N ASP A 4 -8.14 -13.59 7.99
CA ASP A 4 -8.58 -13.28 6.64
C ASP A 4 -7.37 -12.65 5.94
N TRP A 5 -6.95 -13.26 4.84
CA TRP A 5 -5.85 -12.77 4.00
C TRP A 5 -6.45 -12.19 2.73
N THR A 6 -5.92 -11.05 2.29
CA THR A 6 -6.25 -10.39 1.04
C THR A 6 -5.10 -10.58 0.06
N VAL A 7 -5.44 -10.91 -1.19
CA VAL A 7 -4.47 -11.03 -2.28
C VAL A 7 -4.22 -9.65 -2.90
N VAL A 8 -2.95 -9.26 -2.96
CA VAL A 8 -2.48 -8.10 -3.71
C VAL A 8 -1.67 -8.61 -4.90
N VAL A 9 -2.16 -8.29 -6.10
CA VAL A 9 -1.49 -8.63 -7.35
C VAL A 9 -0.75 -7.39 -7.87
N PRO A 10 0.61 -7.37 -7.86
CA PRO A 10 1.40 -6.31 -8.44
C PRO A 10 1.24 -6.25 -9.96
N ALA A 11 1.46 -5.07 -10.55
CA ALA A 11 1.56 -4.95 -11.99
C ALA A 11 2.84 -5.65 -12.52
N ALA A 12 2.83 -6.00 -13.80
CA ALA A 12 3.97 -6.64 -14.45
C ALA A 12 5.26 -5.80 -14.28
N GLY A 13 6.32 -6.43 -13.78
CA GLY A 13 7.60 -5.76 -13.50
C GLY A 13 7.69 -5.06 -12.13
N GLN A 14 6.58 -4.87 -11.41
CA GLN A 14 6.54 -4.12 -10.14
C GLN A 14 6.52 -5.02 -8.89
N VAL A 15 6.84 -6.31 -9.03
CA VAL A 15 6.85 -7.26 -7.91
C VAL A 15 7.76 -6.79 -6.78
N LYS A 16 8.99 -6.35 -7.12
CA LYS A 16 9.97 -5.86 -6.15
C LYS A 16 9.50 -4.59 -5.44
N GLU A 17 9.00 -3.61 -6.20
CA GLU A 17 8.48 -2.35 -5.64
C GLU A 17 7.29 -2.60 -4.72
N THR A 18 6.39 -3.50 -5.11
CA THR A 18 5.22 -3.88 -4.31
C THR A 18 5.65 -4.60 -3.03
N ALA A 19 6.60 -5.54 -3.09
CA ALA A 19 7.13 -6.19 -1.90
C ALA A 19 7.72 -5.18 -0.90
N VAL A 20 8.53 -4.23 -1.41
CA VAL A 20 9.13 -3.17 -0.58
C VAL A 20 8.06 -2.27 0.04
N ALA A 21 7.05 -1.87 -0.73
CA ALA A 21 5.97 -1.03 -0.24
C ALA A 21 5.12 -1.73 0.83
N LEU A 22 4.77 -3.00 0.62
CA LEU A 22 4.02 -3.80 1.59
C LEU A 22 4.81 -3.98 2.89
N LEU A 23 6.10 -4.31 2.80
CA LEU A 23 6.97 -4.45 3.98
C LEU A 23 7.18 -3.12 4.73
N ALA A 24 7.20 -1.98 4.02
CA ALA A 24 7.33 -0.67 4.65
C ALA A 24 6.06 -0.25 5.41
N LEU A 25 4.89 -0.76 5.02
CA LEU A 25 3.59 -0.46 5.63
C LEU A 25 3.18 -1.48 6.70
N ALA A 26 3.78 -2.67 6.69
CA ALA A 26 3.46 -3.76 7.59
C ALA A 26 4.00 -3.49 9.00
N ASP A 27 3.18 -3.75 10.01
CA ASP A 27 3.59 -3.71 11.42
C ASP A 27 4.57 -4.86 11.76
N SER A 28 4.45 -6.00 11.05
CA SER A 28 5.37 -7.12 11.13
C SER A 28 5.67 -7.68 9.73
N PRO A 29 6.93 -8.07 9.43
CA PRO A 29 7.24 -8.76 8.18
C PRO A 29 6.51 -10.10 8.04
N ALA A 30 6.03 -10.71 9.14
CA ALA A 30 5.23 -11.92 9.12
C ALA A 30 3.82 -11.73 8.52
N ASP A 31 3.37 -10.47 8.39
CA ASP A 31 2.08 -10.13 7.80
C ASP A 31 2.15 -9.97 6.27
N VAL A 32 3.33 -10.15 5.65
CA VAL A 32 3.48 -10.19 4.20
C VAL A 32 3.94 -11.58 3.80
N ARG A 33 3.07 -12.32 3.10
CA ARG A 33 3.40 -13.64 2.56
C ARG A 33 3.36 -13.58 1.06
N THR A 34 4.34 -14.21 0.42
CA THR A 34 4.37 -14.32 -1.04
C THR A 34 3.72 -15.64 -1.45
N ASP A 35 2.86 -15.59 -2.46
CA ASP A 35 2.19 -16.75 -3.06
C ASP A 35 2.28 -16.67 -4.60
N GLY A 36 1.62 -17.58 -5.31
CA GLY A 36 1.49 -17.50 -6.77
C GLY A 36 2.85 -17.53 -7.48
N ASN A 37 3.78 -18.35 -6.98
CA ASN A 37 5.15 -18.45 -7.49
C ASN A 37 5.93 -17.12 -7.47
N GLY A 38 5.67 -16.26 -6.48
CA GLY A 38 6.37 -14.97 -6.36
C GLY A 38 5.63 -13.79 -6.99
N THR A 39 4.45 -14.01 -7.54
CA THR A 39 3.69 -12.98 -8.27
C THR A 39 2.49 -12.45 -7.51
N GLU A 40 2.17 -13.01 -6.34
CA GLU A 40 1.03 -12.58 -5.52
C GLU A 40 1.49 -12.37 -4.08
N PHE A 41 0.86 -11.41 -3.38
CA PHE A 41 1.11 -11.17 -1.95
C PHE A 41 -0.16 -11.37 -1.15
N LEU A 42 -0.10 -12.24 -0.15
CA LEU A 42 -1.13 -12.41 0.86
C LEU A 42 -0.81 -11.51 2.05
N VAL A 43 -1.70 -10.58 2.33
CA VAL A 43 -1.58 -9.60 3.42
C VAL A 43 -2.88 -9.47 4.21
N PRO A 44 -2.86 -9.00 5.47
CA PRO A 44 -4.08 -8.64 6.18
C PRO A 44 -4.89 -7.56 5.43
N PRO A 45 -6.23 -7.58 5.51
CA PRO A 45 -7.09 -6.58 4.84
C PRO A 45 -6.70 -5.14 5.16
N ALA A 46 -6.40 -4.85 6.43
CA ALA A 46 -5.97 -3.52 6.86
C ALA A 46 -4.67 -3.06 6.19
N LEU A 47 -3.75 -3.98 5.89
CA LEU A 47 -2.51 -3.68 5.18
C LEU A 47 -2.76 -3.45 3.68
N ALA A 48 -3.65 -4.24 3.07
CA ALA A 48 -4.07 -4.02 1.69
C ALA A 48 -4.70 -2.62 1.52
N ASP A 49 -5.58 -2.21 2.43
CA ASP A 49 -6.19 -0.88 2.41
C ASP A 49 -5.16 0.23 2.51
N ARG A 50 -4.21 0.12 3.46
CA ARG A 50 -3.08 1.08 3.59
C ARG A 50 -2.25 1.16 2.33
N TYR A 51 -1.95 0.01 1.71
CA TYR A 51 -1.22 -0.03 0.44
C TYR A 51 -1.98 0.70 -0.67
N HIS A 52 -3.27 0.41 -0.85
CA HIS A 52 -4.09 1.08 -1.86
C HIS A 52 -4.25 2.58 -1.59
N GLU A 53 -4.37 2.99 -0.33
CA GLU A 53 -4.39 4.41 0.05
C GLU A 53 -3.05 5.11 -0.28
N SER A 54 -1.92 4.42 -0.05
CA SER A 54 -0.58 4.96 -0.36
C SER A 54 -0.37 5.21 -1.85
N LEU A 55 -1.03 4.43 -2.72
CA LEU A 55 -1.00 4.59 -4.17
C LEU A 55 -1.92 5.70 -4.67
N ARG A 56 -2.92 6.12 -3.88
CA ARG A 56 -3.83 7.19 -4.28
C ARG A 56 -3.07 8.52 -4.24
N PRO A 57 -3.10 9.34 -5.31
CA PRO A 57 -2.52 10.66 -5.26
C PRO A 57 -3.25 11.48 -4.20
N LYS A 58 -2.54 11.93 -3.16
CA LYS A 58 -3.11 12.83 -2.16
C LYS A 58 -3.63 14.08 -2.89
N PRO A 59 -4.90 14.49 -2.68
CA PRO A 59 -5.37 15.75 -3.24
C PRO A 59 -4.46 16.85 -2.69
N ARG A 60 -3.72 17.51 -3.58
CA ARG A 60 -2.94 18.71 -3.21
C ARG A 60 -3.95 19.70 -2.67
N ARG A 61 -4.04 19.86 -1.34
CA ARG A 61 -4.68 21.03 -0.73
C ARG A 61 -3.98 22.22 -1.36
N ARG A 62 -4.64 22.89 -2.30
CA ARG A 62 -4.27 24.24 -2.73
C ARG A 62 -4.27 25.05 -1.44
N ALA A 63 -3.09 25.34 -0.90
CA ALA A 63 -2.95 26.41 0.06
C ALA A 63 -3.48 27.65 -0.66
N LYS A 64 -4.66 28.13 -0.27
CA LYS A 64 -5.06 29.48 -0.60
C LYS A 64 -3.96 30.35 0.03
N LYS A 65 -3.17 30.97 -0.84
CA LYS A 65 -2.36 32.12 -0.51
C LYS A 65 -3.38 33.21 -0.22
N ASP A 66 -3.69 33.43 1.06
CA ASP A 66 -4.31 34.67 1.50
C ASP A 66 -3.26 35.76 1.24
N GLU A 67 -3.42 36.35 0.06
CA GLU A 67 -2.81 37.58 -0.37
C GLU A 67 -3.86 38.66 -0.06
N GLU A 68 -3.79 39.22 1.15
CA GLU A 68 -4.39 40.51 1.46
C GLU A 68 -3.34 41.32 2.22
N ASP A 69 -2.61 42.12 1.44
CA ASP A 69 -2.09 43.43 1.80
C ASP A 69 -3.17 44.25 2.53
N GLU A 70 -2.89 44.75 3.74
CA GLU A 70 -3.00 46.18 4.12
C GLU A 70 -2.34 46.44 5.50
#